data_AF-A0A409VLZ9-F1
#
_entry.id   AF-A0A409VLZ9-F1
#
_cell.length_a   1.000
_cell.length_b   1.000
_cell.length_c   1.000
_cell.angle_alpha   90.00
_cell.angle_beta   90.00
_cell.angle_gamma   90.00
#
_symmetry.space_group_name_H-M   'P 1'
#
loop_
_entity.id
_entity.type
_entity.pdbx_description
1 polymer ?
#
loop_
_entity_poly.entity_id
_entity_poly.type
_entity_poly.pdbx_seq_one_letter_code
_entity_poly.pdbx_strand_id
1 'polypeptide(L)'
;MTSTFDPKNLPSDKITVFDIKFNDGAPENSVSPWTRIVINAVRIKKIPHHIELVEMIDIPAISQYLDERYPETPTLVTKGTEGLIAAFQAAYSPIDMKLLTVLIPKMMSLMIGNTSEAHFRETRTKVFGGKPLESLIPVGEEAEKFWEEVQSLYDGVDSWYGNNTFIMGGEHPTYSDFSVAGRLWWYRSTLGSASQEWKRIASWNEGRWARLITYFDNYAK
;
A
#
# COMPACT_ATOMS: atom_id res chain seq x y z
N MET A 1 -18.60 -4.04 15.54
CA MET A 1 -19.08 -4.80 14.37
C MET A 1 -18.53 -4.06 13.16
N THR A 2 -17.45 -4.56 12.56
CA THR A 2 -16.94 -4.03 11.30
C THR A 2 -17.90 -4.47 10.20
N SER A 3 -18.54 -3.50 9.54
CA SER A 3 -19.30 -3.78 8.32
C SER A 3 -18.32 -4.30 7.28
N THR A 4 -18.47 -5.54 6.83
CA THR A 4 -17.65 -6.10 5.75
C THR A 4 -18.07 -5.45 4.44
N PHE A 5 -17.14 -4.83 3.73
CA PHE A 5 -17.39 -4.24 2.43
C PHE A 5 -17.78 -5.34 1.42
N ASP A 6 -18.89 -5.16 0.70
CA ASP A 6 -19.33 -6.05 -0.38
C ASP A 6 -19.53 -5.23 -1.66
N PRO A 7 -18.65 -5.38 -2.66
CA PRO A 7 -18.74 -4.73 -3.96
C PRO A 7 -20.08 -4.92 -4.69
N LYS A 8 -20.84 -5.99 -4.40
CA LYS A 8 -22.14 -6.26 -5.04
C LYS A 8 -23.22 -5.27 -4.64
N ASN A 9 -23.01 -4.52 -3.55
CA ASN A 9 -23.91 -3.47 -3.10
C ASN A 9 -23.68 -2.13 -3.82
N LEU A 10 -22.67 -2.03 -4.69
CA LEU A 10 -22.34 -0.78 -5.39
C LEU A 10 -23.36 -0.49 -6.51
N PRO A 11 -23.82 0.77 -6.66
CA PRO A 11 -24.69 1.18 -7.76
C PRO A 11 -24.05 0.96 -9.14
N SER A 12 -24.70 0.17 -10.00
CA SER A 12 -24.20 -0.15 -11.35
C SER A 12 -24.40 0.98 -12.37
N ASP A 13 -25.22 1.99 -12.06
CA ASP A 13 -25.56 3.14 -12.91
C ASP A 13 -24.61 4.33 -12.73
N LYS A 14 -23.59 4.20 -11.87
CA LYS A 14 -22.68 5.29 -11.48
C LYS A 14 -21.24 4.86 -11.62
N ILE A 15 -20.36 5.84 -11.84
CA ILE A 15 -18.92 5.63 -11.73
C ILE A 15 -18.58 5.42 -10.26
N THR A 16 -18.08 4.23 -9.90
CA THR A 16 -17.45 3.97 -8.59
C THR A 16 -16.02 4.43 -8.64
N VAL A 17 -15.63 5.28 -7.70
CA VAL A 17 -14.22 5.59 -7.45
C VAL A 17 -13.86 4.99 -6.10
N PHE A 18 -12.95 4.02 -6.11
CA PHE A 18 -12.38 3.43 -4.90
C PHE A 18 -11.22 4.29 -4.42
N ASP A 19 -11.22 4.60 -3.13
CA ASP A 19 -10.13 5.32 -2.49
C ASP A 19 -9.78 4.70 -1.14
N ILE A 20 -8.51 4.83 -0.75
CA ILE A 20 -8.00 4.19 0.46
C ILE A 20 -8.32 5.09 1.66
N LYS A 21 -9.07 4.54 2.61
CA LYS A 21 -9.34 5.18 3.90
C LYS A 21 -8.17 5.00 4.85
N PHE A 22 -7.54 6.08 5.30
CA PHE A 22 -6.66 6.08 6.47
C PHE A 22 -7.40 6.76 7.65
N ASN A 23 -7.89 5.93 8.59
CA ASN A 23 -8.63 6.29 9.81
C ASN A 23 -10.07 6.84 9.65
N ASP A 24 -10.74 6.82 10.81
CA ASP A 24 -12.14 6.99 11.16
C ASP A 24 -12.63 8.44 11.08
N GLY A 25 -12.77 8.97 9.88
CA GLY A 25 -13.53 10.22 9.74
C GLY A 25 -13.53 10.77 8.33
N ALA A 26 -14.73 10.82 7.76
CA ALA A 26 -15.18 11.67 6.67
C ALA A 26 -14.46 11.62 5.27
N PRO A 27 -15.21 11.61 4.14
CA PRO A 27 -14.67 11.51 2.76
C PRO A 27 -13.66 12.58 2.33
N GLU A 28 -13.58 13.69 3.07
CA GLU A 28 -12.62 14.76 2.85
C GLU A 28 -11.17 14.35 3.14
N ASN A 29 -10.92 13.28 3.90
CA ASN A 29 -9.60 12.87 4.40
C ASN A 29 -8.87 11.83 3.54
N SER A 30 -9.18 11.76 2.24
CA SER A 30 -8.44 10.95 1.25
C SER A 30 -6.95 11.34 1.17
N VAL A 31 -6.09 10.34 1.01
CA VAL A 31 -4.63 10.51 0.88
C VAL A 31 -4.12 10.47 -0.58
N SER A 32 -4.97 10.18 -1.57
CA SER A 32 -4.54 10.06 -2.98
C SER A 32 -4.80 11.37 -3.75
N PRO A 33 -3.76 12.14 -4.10
CA PRO A 33 -3.94 13.35 -4.90
C PRO A 33 -4.53 13.04 -6.28
N TRP A 34 -4.29 11.85 -6.83
CA TRP A 34 -4.83 11.41 -8.12
C TRP A 34 -6.33 11.09 -8.06
N THR A 35 -6.78 10.41 -7.00
CA THR A 35 -8.21 10.16 -6.80
C THR A 35 -8.96 11.48 -6.62
N ARG A 36 -8.35 12.48 -5.95
CA ARG A 36 -8.95 13.79 -5.75
C ARG A 36 -9.17 14.55 -7.06
N ILE A 37 -8.28 14.43 -8.04
CA ILE A 37 -8.44 15.02 -9.38
C ILE A 37 -9.67 14.43 -10.07
N VAL A 38 -9.82 13.10 -10.05
CA VAL A 38 -10.97 12.41 -10.65
C VAL A 38 -12.27 12.79 -9.94
N ILE A 39 -12.29 12.80 -8.61
CA ILE A 39 -13.44 13.23 -7.79
C ILE A 39 -13.86 14.67 -8.13
N ASN A 40 -12.90 15.59 -8.22
CA ASN A 40 -13.18 16.99 -8.55
C ASN A 40 -13.70 17.14 -9.99
N ALA A 41 -13.14 16.38 -10.93
CA ALA A 41 -13.57 16.40 -12.32
C ALA A 41 -15.01 15.90 -12.49
N VAL A 42 -15.39 14.77 -11.85
CA VAL A 42 -16.77 14.25 -11.93
C VAL A 42 -17.78 15.19 -11.26
N ARG A 43 -17.38 15.85 -10.15
CA ARG A 43 -18.21 16.86 -9.47
C ARG A 43 -18.45 18.09 -10.36
N ILE A 44 -17.40 18.67 -10.95
CA ILE A 44 -17.53 19.84 -11.84
C ILE A 44 -18.41 19.51 -13.06
N LYS A 45 -18.25 18.31 -13.62
CA LYS A 45 -19.02 17.85 -14.78
C LYS A 45 -20.44 17.39 -14.44
N LYS A 46 -20.83 17.38 -13.16
CA LYS A 46 -22.13 16.90 -12.66
C LYS A 46 -22.45 15.47 -13.13
N ILE A 47 -21.43 14.63 -13.26
CA ILE A 47 -21.59 13.23 -13.66
C ILE A 47 -22.07 12.43 -12.44
N PRO A 48 -23.11 11.59 -12.53
CA PRO A 48 -23.50 10.69 -11.45
C PRO A 48 -22.35 9.78 -11.04
N HIS A 49 -21.94 9.85 -9.78
CA HIS A 49 -20.85 9.05 -9.21
C HIS A 49 -21.16 8.68 -7.76
N HIS A 50 -20.49 7.65 -7.25
CA HIS A 50 -20.38 7.40 -5.83
C HIS A 50 -18.91 7.13 -5.50
N ILE A 51 -18.47 7.64 -4.36
CA ILE A 51 -17.12 7.41 -3.85
C ILE A 51 -17.29 6.42 -2.72
N GLU A 52 -16.66 5.26 -2.87
CA GLU A 52 -16.60 4.28 -1.80
C GLU A 52 -15.21 4.33 -1.19
N LEU A 53 -15.16 4.71 0.08
CA LEU A 53 -13.93 4.65 0.86
C LEU A 53 -13.78 3.23 1.39
N VAL A 54 -12.85 2.50 0.82
CA VAL A 54 -12.64 1.10 1.18
C VAL A 54 -11.47 1.04 2.17
N GLU A 55 -11.68 0.33 3.27
CA GLU A 55 -10.59 0.10 4.21
C GLU A 55 -9.53 -0.76 3.52
N MET A 56 -8.25 -0.55 3.84
CA MET A 56 -7.17 -1.31 3.20
C MET A 56 -7.35 -2.84 3.35
N ILE A 57 -8.06 -3.28 4.38
CA ILE A 57 -8.41 -4.68 4.64
C ILE A 57 -9.36 -5.29 3.60
N ASP A 58 -10.09 -4.46 2.86
CA ASP A 58 -11.14 -4.87 1.93
C ASP A 58 -10.66 -4.89 0.45
N ILE A 59 -9.38 -4.55 0.20
CA ILE A 59 -8.76 -4.64 -1.14
C ILE A 59 -8.84 -6.07 -1.74
N PRO A 60 -8.71 -7.18 -0.96
CA PRO A 60 -8.95 -8.52 -1.49
C PRO A 60 -10.37 -8.69 -2.06
N ALA A 61 -11.39 -8.13 -1.40
CA ALA A 61 -12.77 -8.22 -1.87
C ALA A 61 -13.00 -7.44 -3.17
N ILE A 62 -12.41 -6.25 -3.31
CA ILE A 62 -12.40 -5.53 -4.60
C ILE A 62 -11.75 -6.39 -5.69
N SER A 63 -10.59 -6.98 -5.38
CA SER A 63 -9.83 -7.76 -6.37
C SER A 63 -10.62 -8.97 -6.86
N GLN A 64 -11.30 -9.68 -5.94
CA GLN A 64 -12.21 -10.78 -6.27
C GLN A 64 -13.41 -10.31 -7.11
N TYR A 65 -13.98 -9.14 -6.79
CA TYR A 65 -15.06 -8.57 -7.59
C TYR A 65 -14.61 -8.23 -9.02
N LEU A 66 -13.39 -7.72 -9.20
CA LEU A 66 -12.84 -7.46 -10.52
C LEU A 66 -12.68 -8.76 -11.32
N ASP A 67 -12.17 -9.82 -10.71
CA ASP A 67 -12.07 -11.14 -11.35
C ASP A 67 -13.44 -11.71 -11.75
N GLU A 68 -14.46 -11.56 -10.89
CA GLU A 68 -15.83 -11.99 -11.18
C GLU A 68 -16.44 -11.18 -12.34
N ARG A 69 -16.12 -9.89 -12.44
CA ARG A 69 -16.71 -8.98 -13.42
C ARG A 69 -16.05 -9.03 -14.80
N TYR A 70 -14.77 -9.39 -14.85
CA TYR A 70 -13.91 -9.41 -16.03
C TYR A 70 -13.15 -10.75 -16.14
N PRO A 71 -13.86 -11.89 -16.28
CA PRO A 71 -13.27 -13.23 -16.24
C PRO A 71 -12.31 -13.53 -17.40
N GLU A 72 -12.32 -12.71 -18.45
CA GLU A 72 -11.39 -12.77 -19.58
C GLU A 72 -9.99 -12.20 -19.28
N THR A 73 -9.82 -11.57 -18.12
CA THR A 73 -8.56 -10.94 -17.70
C THR A 73 -7.76 -11.86 -16.75
N PRO A 74 -6.44 -11.65 -16.59
CA PRO A 74 -5.64 -12.41 -15.64
C PRO A 74 -6.20 -12.34 -14.21
N THR A 75 -6.41 -13.50 -13.60
CA THR A 75 -7.01 -13.63 -12.25
C THR A 75 -6.07 -13.10 -11.17
N LEU A 76 -6.56 -12.19 -10.32
CA LEU A 76 -5.84 -11.63 -9.19
C LEU A 76 -5.96 -12.50 -7.93
N VAL A 77 -7.17 -12.96 -7.64
CA VAL A 77 -7.54 -13.74 -6.45
C VAL A 77 -8.12 -15.08 -6.92
N THR A 78 -7.31 -16.13 -6.84
CA THR A 78 -7.80 -17.48 -7.13
C THR A 78 -8.82 -17.88 -6.07
N LYS A 79 -10.01 -18.34 -6.49
CA LYS A 79 -11.06 -18.78 -5.58
C LYS A 79 -10.54 -19.84 -4.59
N GLY A 80 -10.83 -19.65 -3.29
CA GLY A 80 -10.36 -20.53 -2.23
C GLY A 80 -8.99 -20.15 -1.66
N THR A 81 -8.36 -19.07 -2.13
CA THR A 81 -7.09 -18.56 -1.59
C THR A 81 -7.26 -17.41 -0.59
N GLU A 82 -8.49 -17.03 -0.22
CA GLU A 82 -8.78 -15.89 0.65
C GLU A 82 -8.06 -16.02 2.01
N GLY A 83 -8.08 -17.22 2.60
CA GLY A 83 -7.35 -17.50 3.85
C GLY A 83 -5.82 -17.42 3.68
N LEU A 84 -5.28 -17.79 2.51
CA LEU A 84 -3.85 -17.70 2.21
C LEU A 84 -3.43 -16.25 2.00
N ILE A 85 -4.26 -15.43 1.35
CA ILE A 85 -4.04 -13.99 1.20
C ILE A 85 -4.03 -13.31 2.58
N ALA A 86 -4.98 -13.66 3.45
CA ALA A 86 -5.01 -13.13 4.81
C ALA A 86 -3.75 -13.52 5.61
N ALA A 87 -3.30 -14.78 5.49
CA ALA A 87 -2.07 -15.24 6.12
C ALA A 87 -0.82 -14.52 5.55
N PHE A 88 -0.77 -14.33 4.24
CA PHE A 88 0.29 -13.57 3.57
C PHE A 88 0.35 -12.11 4.06
N GLN A 89 -0.79 -11.42 4.15
CA GLN A 89 -0.84 -10.05 4.66
C GLN A 89 -0.34 -9.97 6.12
N ALA A 90 -0.77 -10.92 6.96
CA ALA A 90 -0.31 -11.01 8.34
C ALA A 90 1.20 -11.27 8.43
N ALA A 91 1.74 -12.13 7.55
CA ALA A 91 3.16 -12.43 7.48
C ALA A 91 4.01 -11.28 6.94
N TYR A 92 3.45 -10.42 6.07
CA TYR A 92 4.15 -9.23 5.53
C TYR A 92 4.13 -8.05 6.52
N SER A 93 3.09 -7.95 7.36
CA SER A 93 2.88 -6.86 8.33
C SER A 93 4.11 -6.45 9.17
N PRO A 94 4.99 -7.36 9.64
CA PRO A 94 6.21 -6.97 10.35
C PRO A 94 7.11 -6.00 9.58
N ILE A 95 7.19 -6.11 8.24
CA ILE A 95 7.94 -5.19 7.39
C ILE A 95 7.32 -3.79 7.46
N ASP A 96 6.00 -3.71 7.28
CA ASP A 96 5.26 -2.45 7.36
C ASP A 96 5.49 -1.80 8.73
N MET A 97 5.27 -2.53 9.81
CA MET A 97 5.40 -2.02 11.17
C MET A 97 6.81 -1.52 11.48
N LYS A 98 7.83 -2.20 10.97
CA LYS A 98 9.22 -1.79 11.12
C LYS A 98 9.53 -0.53 10.30
N LEU A 99 9.12 -0.50 9.03
CA LEU A 99 9.37 0.64 8.15
C LEU A 99 8.56 1.89 8.54
N LEU A 100 7.42 1.76 9.22
CA LEU A 100 6.66 2.91 9.74
C LEU A 100 7.51 3.82 10.63
N THR A 101 8.50 3.28 11.34
CA THR A 101 9.46 4.04 12.15
C THR A 101 10.23 5.11 11.35
N VAL A 102 10.54 4.83 10.08
CA VAL A 102 11.23 5.77 9.18
C VAL A 102 10.28 6.46 8.19
N LEU A 103 9.20 5.79 7.80
CA LEU A 103 8.22 6.32 6.85
C LEU A 103 7.36 7.42 7.46
N ILE A 104 6.88 7.27 8.70
CA ILE A 104 5.99 8.26 9.32
C ILE A 104 6.66 9.64 9.46
N PRO A 105 7.90 9.76 9.97
CA PRO A 105 8.59 11.05 10.04
C PRO A 105 8.86 11.63 8.65
N LYS A 106 9.16 10.77 7.67
CA LYS A 106 9.38 11.20 6.29
C LYS A 106 8.09 11.70 5.65
N MET A 107 6.96 11.01 5.83
CA MET A 107 5.63 11.45 5.41
C MET A 107 5.28 12.81 6.04
N MET A 108 5.59 13.01 7.32
CA MET A 108 5.39 14.32 7.95
C MET A 108 6.15 15.44 7.24
N SER A 109 7.42 15.19 6.88
CA SER A 109 8.22 16.18 6.15
C SER A 109 7.66 16.52 4.76
N LEU A 110 6.98 15.57 4.11
CA LEU A 110 6.31 15.77 2.82
C LEU A 110 4.97 16.50 2.95
N MET A 111 4.38 16.54 4.14
CA MET A 111 3.10 17.18 4.42
C MET A 111 3.22 18.63 4.90
N ILE A 112 4.43 19.17 5.02
CA ILE A 112 4.63 20.54 5.52
C ILE A 112 3.80 21.54 4.67
N GLY A 113 2.90 22.27 5.34
CA GLY A 113 2.01 23.25 4.69
C GLY A 113 0.75 22.65 4.05
N ASN A 114 0.50 21.35 4.22
CA ASN A 114 -0.74 20.69 3.83
C ASN A 114 -1.81 20.82 4.93
N THR A 115 -3.08 20.95 4.55
CA THR A 115 -4.21 20.99 5.48
C THR A 115 -4.31 19.78 6.40
N SER A 116 -3.79 18.62 5.97
CA SER A 116 -3.81 17.37 6.75
C SER A 116 -2.64 17.24 7.72
N GLU A 117 -1.65 18.14 7.69
CA GLU A 117 -0.42 18.03 8.49
C GLU A 117 -0.72 17.94 10.00
N ALA A 118 -1.52 18.86 10.53
CA ALA A 118 -1.82 18.93 11.95
C ALA A 118 -2.50 17.65 12.47
N HIS A 119 -3.51 17.17 11.73
CA HIS A 119 -4.23 15.96 12.08
C HIS A 119 -3.33 14.72 11.99
N PHE A 120 -2.52 14.59 10.93
CA PHE A 120 -1.60 13.46 10.80
C PHE A 120 -0.54 13.49 11.93
N ARG A 121 0.06 14.66 12.22
CA ARG A 121 1.02 14.79 13.32
C ARG A 121 0.41 14.39 14.65
N GLU A 122 -0.79 14.89 14.97
CA GLU A 122 -1.48 14.60 16.23
C GLU A 122 -1.75 13.09 16.37
N THR A 123 -2.42 12.50 15.36
CA THR A 123 -2.82 11.09 15.40
C THR A 123 -1.63 10.15 15.46
N ARG A 124 -0.57 10.42 14.68
CA ARG A 124 0.62 9.55 14.66
C ARG A 124 1.43 9.74 15.93
N THR A 125 1.58 10.96 16.44
CA THR A 125 2.24 11.19 17.75
C THR A 125 1.58 10.38 18.85
N LYS A 126 0.23 10.32 18.89
CA LYS A 126 -0.50 9.48 19.86
C LYS A 126 -0.20 8.00 19.68
N VAL A 127 -0.25 7.48 18.45
CA VAL A 127 0.05 6.06 18.15
C VAL A 127 1.47 5.69 18.55
N PHE A 128 2.44 6.58 18.36
CA PHE A 128 3.85 6.36 18.69
C PHE A 128 4.23 6.85 20.10
N GLY A 129 3.28 6.86 21.04
CA GLY A 129 3.55 7.03 22.47
C GLY A 129 3.87 8.46 22.91
N GLY A 130 3.45 9.47 22.14
CA GLY A 130 3.54 10.88 22.51
C GLY A 130 4.90 11.55 22.25
N LYS A 131 5.88 10.82 21.72
CA LYS A 131 7.22 11.35 21.42
C LYS A 131 7.21 12.12 20.08
N PRO A 132 8.14 13.07 19.88
CA PRO A 132 8.36 13.66 18.56
C PRO A 132 8.58 12.56 17.51
N LEU A 133 7.86 12.64 16.39
CA LEU A 133 7.95 11.61 15.35
C LEU A 133 9.36 11.52 14.78
N GLU A 134 10.08 12.64 14.70
CA GLU A 134 11.45 12.73 14.22
C GLU A 134 12.42 11.90 15.10
N SER A 135 12.12 11.68 16.38
CA SER A 135 12.93 10.83 17.26
C SER A 135 12.75 9.33 17.03
N LEU A 136 11.85 8.94 16.12
CA LEU A 136 11.67 7.55 15.74
C LEU A 136 12.78 7.07 14.80
N ILE A 137 13.37 7.97 14.01
CA ILE A 137 14.39 7.60 13.02
C ILE A 137 15.63 7.08 13.77
N PRO A 138 16.03 5.81 13.55
CA PRO A 138 17.21 5.26 14.19
C PRO A 138 18.47 5.95 13.65
N VAL A 139 19.49 6.11 14.49
CA VAL A 139 20.74 6.80 14.17
C VAL A 139 21.95 5.98 14.59
N GLY A 140 23.09 6.19 13.94
CA GLY A 140 24.34 5.49 14.27
C GLY A 140 24.21 3.96 14.14
N GLU A 141 24.72 3.22 15.12
CA GLU A 141 24.70 1.75 15.12
C GLU A 141 23.26 1.17 15.11
N GLU A 142 22.30 1.86 15.74
CA GLU A 142 20.90 1.44 15.73
C GLU A 142 20.30 1.49 14.32
N ALA A 143 20.76 2.43 13.48
CA ALA A 143 20.31 2.52 12.10
C ALA A 143 20.76 1.32 11.27
N GLU A 144 22.01 0.87 11.43
CA GLU A 144 22.49 -0.31 10.70
C GLU A 144 21.76 -1.57 11.15
N LYS A 145 21.63 -1.79 12.46
CA LYS A 145 20.83 -2.92 12.98
C LYS A 145 19.38 -2.88 12.50
N PHE A 146 18.77 -1.70 12.45
CA PHE A 146 17.42 -1.52 11.91
C PHE A 146 17.34 -2.02 10.47
N TRP A 147 18.28 -1.62 9.61
CA TRP A 147 18.29 -2.00 8.21
C TRP A 147 18.63 -3.48 7.97
N GLU A 148 19.51 -4.06 8.79
CA GLU A 148 19.77 -5.51 8.79
C GLU A 148 18.50 -6.31 9.12
N GLU A 149 17.74 -5.88 10.13
CA GLU A 149 16.46 -6.53 10.48
C GLU A 149 15.43 -6.39 9.36
N VAL A 150 15.32 -5.22 8.72
CA VAL A 150 14.43 -5.02 7.56
C VAL A 150 14.87 -5.93 6.41
N GLN A 151 16.16 -6.03 6.12
CA GLN A 151 16.69 -6.92 5.08
C GLN A 151 16.32 -8.38 5.37
N SER A 152 16.51 -8.84 6.62
CA SER A 152 16.15 -10.21 7.02
C SER A 152 14.66 -10.52 6.83
N LEU A 153 13.78 -9.55 7.06
CA LEU A 153 12.35 -9.71 6.78
C LEU A 153 12.08 -9.84 5.27
N TYR A 154 12.78 -9.05 4.44
CA TYR A 154 12.69 -9.18 2.98
C TYR A 154 13.26 -10.50 2.47
N ASP A 155 14.33 -11.03 3.07
CA ASP A 155 14.83 -12.38 2.77
C ASP A 155 13.74 -13.44 3.03
N GLY A 156 12.95 -13.24 4.10
CA GLY A 156 11.75 -14.05 4.37
C GLY A 156 10.72 -13.98 3.24
N VAL A 157 10.41 -12.77 2.76
CA VAL A 157 9.47 -12.58 1.63
C VAL A 157 10.03 -13.15 0.33
N ASP A 158 11.31 -12.98 0.05
CA ASP A 158 12.01 -13.52 -1.11
C ASP A 158 11.87 -15.05 -1.17
N SER A 159 11.96 -15.72 -0.02
CA SER A 159 11.78 -17.17 0.08
C SER A 159 10.40 -17.64 -0.39
N TRP A 160 9.35 -16.81 -0.27
CA TRP A 160 8.00 -17.15 -0.74
C TRP A 160 7.89 -17.12 -2.26
N TYR A 161 8.71 -16.32 -2.94
CA TYR A 161 8.81 -16.34 -4.39
C TYR A 161 9.63 -17.56 -4.87
N GLY A 162 10.62 -17.98 -4.08
CA GLY A 162 11.60 -18.99 -4.50
C GLY A 162 12.24 -18.58 -5.82
N ASN A 163 12.35 -19.53 -6.76
CA ASN A 163 12.91 -19.28 -8.09
C ASN A 163 11.90 -18.66 -9.08
N ASN A 164 10.67 -18.39 -8.65
CA ASN A 164 9.64 -17.85 -9.51
C ASN A 164 9.72 -16.32 -9.60
N THR A 165 9.19 -15.76 -10.69
CA THR A 165 8.99 -14.32 -10.84
C THR A 165 7.88 -13.81 -9.94
N PHE A 166 6.78 -14.57 -9.83
CA PHE A 166 5.60 -14.25 -9.03
C PHE A 166 5.36 -15.30 -7.95
N ILE A 167 4.75 -14.91 -6.84
CA ILE A 167 4.56 -15.74 -5.63
C ILE A 167 3.83 -17.05 -5.95
N MET A 168 2.80 -16.98 -6.79
CA MET A 168 2.00 -18.15 -7.18
C MET A 168 2.62 -18.98 -8.32
N GLY A 169 3.79 -18.58 -8.83
CA GLY A 169 4.52 -19.30 -9.88
C GLY A 169 3.89 -19.28 -11.28
N GLY A 170 2.83 -18.50 -11.49
CA GLY A 170 2.15 -18.36 -12.78
C GLY A 170 2.83 -17.37 -13.75
N GLU A 171 2.29 -17.26 -14.97
CA GLU A 171 2.76 -16.31 -15.98
C GLU A 171 2.38 -14.85 -15.67
N HIS A 172 1.38 -14.64 -14.81
CA HIS A 172 0.85 -13.33 -14.46
C HIS A 172 0.93 -13.09 -12.96
N PRO A 173 1.13 -11.82 -12.53
CA PRO A 173 1.10 -11.46 -11.13
C PRO A 173 -0.30 -11.67 -10.53
N THR A 174 -0.33 -12.04 -9.26
CA THR A 174 -1.55 -12.21 -8.47
C THR A 174 -1.66 -11.11 -7.42
N TYR A 175 -2.75 -11.11 -6.64
CA TYR A 175 -2.98 -10.16 -5.55
C TYR A 175 -1.74 -9.96 -4.69
N SER A 176 -1.07 -11.03 -4.28
CA SER A 176 0.10 -10.97 -3.39
C SER A 176 1.25 -10.19 -4.02
N ASP A 177 1.51 -10.39 -5.32
CA ASP A 177 2.56 -9.67 -6.07
C ASP A 177 2.25 -8.17 -6.17
N PHE A 178 1.01 -7.82 -6.51
CA PHE A 178 0.53 -6.44 -6.51
C PHE A 178 0.59 -5.81 -5.11
N SER A 179 0.34 -6.60 -4.06
CA SER A 179 0.43 -6.18 -2.67
C SER A 179 1.86 -5.80 -2.26
N VAL A 180 2.86 -6.60 -2.66
CA VAL A 180 4.28 -6.28 -2.43
C VAL A 180 4.68 -5.05 -3.23
N ALA A 181 4.31 -5.01 -4.51
CA ALA A 181 4.64 -3.91 -5.41
C ALA A 181 4.06 -2.57 -4.94
N GLY A 182 2.79 -2.55 -4.51
CA GLY A 182 2.13 -1.36 -3.98
C GLY A 182 2.84 -0.80 -2.74
N ARG A 183 3.31 -1.68 -1.85
CA ARG A 183 4.09 -1.28 -0.67
C ARG A 183 5.46 -0.74 -1.05
N LEU A 184 6.19 -1.45 -1.90
CA LEU A 184 7.49 -0.98 -2.40
C LEU A 184 7.38 0.38 -3.10
N TRP A 185 6.30 0.60 -3.86
CA TRP A 185 6.04 1.88 -4.52
C TRP A 185 5.79 2.99 -3.50
N TRP A 186 5.01 2.71 -2.46
CA TRP A 186 4.80 3.63 -1.35
C TRP A 186 6.10 3.97 -0.62
N TYR A 187 6.93 2.97 -0.33
CA TYR A 187 8.23 3.17 0.32
C TYR A 187 9.16 4.02 -0.54
N ARG A 188 9.32 3.69 -1.83
CA ARG A 188 10.12 4.47 -2.80
C ARG A 188 9.65 5.92 -2.87
N SER A 189 8.34 6.13 -2.96
CA SER A 189 7.75 7.47 -3.09
C SER A 189 7.92 8.31 -1.83
N THR A 190 7.81 7.67 -0.66
CA THR A 190 7.97 8.34 0.64
C THR A 190 9.43 8.65 0.95
N LEU A 191 10.32 7.66 0.86
CA LEU A 191 11.74 7.82 1.14
C LEU A 191 12.42 8.72 0.09
N GLY A 192 11.94 8.66 -1.14
CA GLY A 192 12.51 9.31 -2.32
C GLY A 192 13.34 8.32 -3.12
N SER A 193 13.13 8.28 -4.44
CA SER A 193 13.76 7.32 -5.35
C SER A 193 15.28 7.39 -5.44
N ALA A 194 15.88 8.53 -5.04
CA ALA A 194 17.33 8.73 -5.00
C ALA A 194 17.96 8.51 -3.60
N SER A 195 17.12 8.25 -2.58
CA SER A 195 17.56 8.08 -1.19
C SER A 195 18.44 6.84 -1.01
N GLN A 196 19.30 6.85 0.01
CA GLN A 196 20.15 5.69 0.32
C GLN A 196 19.31 4.53 0.86
N GLU A 197 18.28 4.85 1.62
CA GLU A 197 17.28 3.94 2.17
C GLU A 197 16.58 3.16 1.06
N TRP A 198 16.07 3.85 0.03
CA TRP A 198 15.47 3.17 -1.13
C TRP A 198 16.50 2.34 -1.89
N LYS A 199 17.72 2.86 -2.11
CA LYS A 199 18.79 2.12 -2.81
C LYS A 199 19.18 0.83 -2.08
N ARG A 200 19.16 0.82 -0.74
CA ARG A 200 19.35 -0.39 0.07
C ARG A 200 18.24 -1.40 -0.20
N ILE A 201 16.97 -1.00 -0.05
CA ILE A 201 15.83 -1.89 -0.33
C ILE A 201 15.89 -2.43 -1.76
N ALA A 202 16.19 -1.57 -2.73
CA ALA A 202 16.23 -1.93 -4.13
C ALA A 202 17.38 -2.91 -4.50
N SER A 203 18.44 -3.00 -3.70
CA SER A 203 19.61 -3.86 -3.98
C SER A 203 19.51 -5.26 -3.36
N TRP A 204 18.65 -5.47 -2.37
CA TRP A 204 18.48 -6.76 -1.70
C TRP A 204 17.94 -7.85 -2.63
N ASN A 205 18.20 -9.11 -2.25
CA ASN A 205 17.73 -10.31 -2.94
C ASN A 205 18.03 -10.25 -4.44
N GLU A 206 19.30 -9.95 -4.74
CA GLU A 206 19.84 -9.78 -6.10
C GLU A 206 19.07 -8.74 -6.92
N GLY A 207 18.50 -7.72 -6.27
CA GLY A 207 17.72 -6.66 -6.91
C GLY A 207 16.28 -7.07 -7.28
N ARG A 208 15.71 -8.12 -6.67
CA ARG A 208 14.32 -8.55 -6.93
C ARG A 208 13.34 -7.40 -6.79
N TRP A 209 13.45 -6.63 -5.72
CA TRP A 209 12.48 -5.57 -5.40
C TRP A 209 12.51 -4.43 -6.43
N ALA A 210 13.69 -4.11 -6.95
CA ALA A 210 13.84 -3.16 -8.05
C ALA A 210 13.21 -3.68 -9.35
N ARG A 211 13.42 -4.97 -9.68
CA ARG A 211 12.81 -5.60 -10.85
C ARG A 211 11.28 -5.63 -10.74
N LEU A 212 10.75 -5.96 -9.56
CA LEU A 212 9.32 -6.02 -9.31
C LEU A 212 8.68 -4.65 -9.51
N ILE A 213 9.25 -3.59 -8.92
CA ILE A 213 8.77 -2.22 -9.16
C ILE A 213 8.86 -1.82 -10.63
N THR A 214 9.97 -2.12 -11.30
CA THR A 214 10.12 -1.81 -12.73
C THR A 214 9.07 -2.50 -13.59
N TYR A 215 8.73 -3.76 -13.26
CA TYR A 215 7.64 -4.49 -13.91
C TYR A 215 6.30 -3.77 -13.71
N PHE A 216 6.00 -3.35 -12.48
CA PHE A 216 4.73 -2.71 -12.14
C PHE A 216 4.61 -1.23 -12.53
N ASP A 217 5.72 -0.53 -12.77
CA ASP A 217 5.72 0.85 -13.32
C ASP A 217 5.00 0.90 -14.70
N ASN A 218 4.83 -0.23 -15.39
CA ASN A 218 4.02 -0.32 -16.61
C ASN A 218 2.51 -0.17 -16.38
N TYR A 219 2.02 -0.52 -15.19
CA TYR A 219 0.60 -0.38 -14.81
C TYR A 219 0.30 0.97 -14.13
N ALA A 220 1.34 1.74 -13.77
CA ALA A 220 1.21 3.04 -13.10
C ALA A 220 1.09 4.24 -14.07
N LYS A 221 0.88 3.98 -15.36
CA LYS A 221 0.80 4.99 -16.44
C LYS A 221 -0.63 5.46 -16.70
#